data_AF-A0A958NNA5-F1
#
_entry.id   AF-A0A958NNA5-F1
#
_cell.length_a   1.000
_cell.length_b   1.000
_cell.length_c   1.000
_cell.angle_alpha   90.00
_cell.angle_beta   90.00
_cell.angle_gamma   90.00
#
_symmetry.space_group_name_H-M   'P 1'
#
loop_
_entity.id
_entity.type
_entity.pdbx_description
1 polymer ?
#
loop_
_entity_poly.entity_id
_entity_poly.type
_entity_poly.pdbx_seq_one_letter_code
_entity_poly.pdbx_strand_id
1 'polypeptide(L)' 'MAGEFITERHFMNNKVFLYLYNGYFVEVWMRLGFDEVYAVDVAPKRSVEEAYLGKIDLKALGLDL' A
#
# COMPACT_ATOMS: atom_id res chain seq x y z
N MET A 1 -1.34 -4.78 17.32
CA MET A 1 -2.09 -3.75 16.60
C MET A 1 -2.30 -4.25 15.18
N ALA A 2 -3.46 -4.02 14.57
CA ALA A 2 -3.69 -4.37 13.16
C ALA A 2 -3.12 -3.25 12.26
N GLY A 3 -2.72 -3.59 11.03
CA GLY A 3 -2.30 -2.58 10.05
C GLY A 3 -3.47 -1.67 9.66
N GLU A 4 -3.21 -0.37 9.52
CA GLU A 4 -4.22 0.60 9.10
C GLU A 4 -4.30 0.63 7.57
N PHE A 5 -5.51 0.44 7.03
CA PHE A 5 -5.73 0.50 5.58
C PHE A 5 -5.66 1.96 5.10
N ILE A 6 -4.84 2.22 4.08
CA ILE A 6 -4.70 3.54 3.47
C ILE A 6 -5.53 3.62 2.19
N THR A 7 -5.20 2.77 1.21
CA THR A 7 -5.80 2.82 -0.12
C THR A 7 -5.55 1.52 -0.88
N GLU A 8 -6.11 1.41 -2.08
CA GLU A 8 -5.86 0.32 -3.00
C GLU A 8 -5.59 0.84 -4.42
N ARG A 9 -4.83 0.06 -5.19
CA ARG A 9 -4.63 0.30 -6.62
C ARG A 9 -4.75 -1.00 -7.41
N HIS A 10 -5.12 -0.86 -8.67
CA HIS A 10 -4.99 -1.93 -9.65
C HIS A 10 -3.69 -1.76 -10.40
N PHE A 11 -2.93 -2.85 -10.50
CA PHE A 11 -1.71 -2.92 -11.27
C PHE A 11 -1.69 -4.22 -12.07
N MET A 12 -1.77 -4.12 -13.39
CA MET A 12 -1.94 -5.27 -14.28
C MET A 12 -3.15 -6.14 -13.83
N ASN A 13 -2.95 -7.45 -13.63
CA ASN A 13 -3.97 -8.38 -13.14
C ASN A 13 -3.98 -8.53 -11.62
N ASN A 14 -3.42 -7.55 -10.90
CA ASN A 14 -3.33 -7.58 -9.45
C ASN A 14 -4.07 -6.39 -8.83
N LYS A 15 -4.62 -6.66 -7.66
CA LYS A 15 -5.11 -5.64 -6.73
C LYS A 15 -4.09 -5.51 -5.61
N VAL A 16 -3.63 -4.30 -5.37
CA VAL A 16 -2.62 -3.99 -4.36
C VAL A 16 -3.26 -3.14 -3.29
N PHE A 17 -3.22 -3.63 -2.06
CA PHE A 17 -3.71 -2.92 -0.89
C PHE A 17 -2.53 -2.32 -0.14
N LEU A 18 -2.62 -1.04 0.20
CA LEU A 18 -1.59 -0.36 0.95
C LEU A 18 -2.04 -0.18 2.40
N TYR A 19 -1.18 -0.62 3.32
CA TYR A 19 -1.37 -0.48 4.76
C TYR A 19 -0.21 0.30 5.39
N LEU A 20 -0.50 0.94 6.53
CA LEU A 20 0.50 1.45 7.46
C LEU A 20 0.61 0.50 8.66
N TYR A 21 1.81 0.02 8.94
CA TYR A 21 2.06 -0.87 10.07
C TYR A 21 3.38 -0.49 10.76
N ASN A 22 3.30 -0.07 12.02
CA ASN A 22 4.47 0.34 12.82
C ASN A 22 5.40 1.35 12.11
N GLY A 23 4.83 2.30 11.36
CA GLY A 23 5.59 3.32 10.61
C GLY A 23 6.16 2.84 9.27
N TYR A 24 5.88 1.60 8.86
CA TYR A 24 6.23 1.06 7.55
C TYR A 24 5.00 0.98 6.65
N PHE A 25 5.21 1.22 5.36
CA PHE A 25 4.20 0.95 4.36
C PHE A 25 4.28 -0.51 3.91
N VAL A 26 3.14 -1.16 3.86
CA VAL A 26 3.02 -2.58 3.48
C VAL A 26 2.06 -2.68 2.30
N GLU A 27 2.55 -3.20 1.18
CA GLU A 27 1.74 -3.55 0.02
C GLU A 27 1.36 -5.03 0.08
N VAL A 28 0.07 -5.32 0.11
CA VAL A 28 -0.47 -6.68 0.00
C VAL A 28 -0.96 -6.87 -1.42
N TRP A 29 -0.33 -7.79 -2.14
CA TRP A 29 -0.62 -8.06 -3.54
C TRP A 29 -1.55 -9.26 -3.67
N MET A 30 -2.71 -9.01 -4.28
CA MET A 30 -3.74 -10.00 -4.54
C MET A 30 -3.92 -10.22 -6.04
N ARG A 31 -4.00 -11.48 -6.47
CA ARG A 31 -4.26 -11.81 -7.87
C ARG A 31 -5.74 -11.77 -8.16
N LEU A 32 -6.16 -11.01 -9.17
CA LEU A 32 -7.56 -10.94 -9.57
C LEU A 32 -8.02 -12.30 -10.12
N GLY A 33 -9.13 -12.83 -9.59
CA GLY A 33 -9.78 -14.07 -10.05
C GLY A 33 -9.56 -15.32 -9.21
N PHE A 34 -8.63 -15.31 -8.25
CA PHE A 34 -8.39 -16.43 -7.33
C PHE A 34 -8.50 -16.03 -5.85
N ASP A 35 -8.76 -14.75 -5.56
CA ASP A 35 -8.78 -14.17 -4.20
C ASP A 35 -7.55 -14.55 -3.35
N GLU A 36 -6.41 -14.74 -4.02
CA GLU A 36 -5.17 -15.22 -3.41
C GLU A 36 -4.21 -14.04 -3.19
N VAL A 37 -3.74 -13.90 -1.95
CA VAL A 37 -2.57 -13.06 -1.62
C VAL A 37 -1.33 -13.81 -2.03
N TYR A 38 -0.58 -13.29 -3.01
CA TYR A 38 0.62 -13.97 -3.52
C TYR A 38 1.92 -13.30 -3.05
N ALA A 39 1.87 -12.05 -2.60
CA ALA A 39 3.03 -11.33 -2.09
C ALA A 39 2.64 -10.28 -1.04
N VAL A 40 3.56 -10.03 -0.12
CA VAL A 40 3.49 -8.93 0.85
C VAL A 40 4.85 -8.24 0.84
N ASP A 41 4.86 -6.97 0.42
CA ASP A 41 6.07 -6.18 0.29
C ASP A 41 6.08 -5.05 1.31
N VAL A 42 7.24 -4.81 1.92
CA VAL A 42 7.46 -3.64 2.79
C VAL A 42 8.16 -2.58 1.95
N ALA A 43 7.44 -1.50 1.65
CA ALA A 43 7.92 -0.45 0.77
C ALA A 43 8.44 0.76 1.56
N PRO A 44 9.57 1.37 1.16
CA PRO A 44 9.99 2.65 1.70
C PRO A 44 9.06 3.78 1.24
N LYS A 45 8.92 4.84 2.06
CA LYS A 45 8.04 6.01 1.80
C LYS A 45 8.12 6.53 0.36
N ARG A 46 9.33 6.76 -0.15
CA ARG A 46 9.55 7.32 -1.49
C ARG A 46 8.92 6.47 -2.60
N SER A 47 9.05 5.14 -2.52
CA SER A 47 8.47 4.25 -3.53
C SER A 47 6.94 4.25 -3.49
N VAL A 48 6.36 4.45 -2.31
CA VAL A 48 4.91 4.61 -2.13
C VAL A 48 4.44 5.97 -2.68
N GLU A 49 5.16 7.05 -2.42
CA GLU A 49 4.83 8.36 -3.00
C GLU A 49 4.81 8.31 -4.53
N GLU A 50 5.84 7.72 -5.13
CA GLU A 50 5.94 7.56 -6.58
C GLU A 50 4.83 6.65 -7.14
N ALA A 51 4.55 5.51 -6.51
CA ALA A 51 3.56 4.55 -6.99
C ALA A 51 2.10 4.99 -6.79
N TYR A 52 1.86 5.91 -5.85
CA TYR A 52 0.52 6.38 -5.47
C TYR A 52 0.36 7.90 -5.61
N LEU A 53 1.19 8.52 -6.46
CA LEU A 53 1.17 9.94 -6.80
C LEU A 53 -0.26 10.44 -7.03
N GLY A 54 -0.71 11.38 -6.17
CA GLY A 54 -2.02 12.00 -6.25
C GLY A 54 -3.19 11.22 -5.64
N LYS A 55 -2.97 10.02 -5.07
CA LYS A 55 -4.01 9.23 -4.39
C LYS A 55 -3.89 9.19 -2.87
N ILE A 56 -2.72 9.54 -2.32
CA ILE A 56 -2.46 9.50 -0.88
C ILE A 56 -1.89 10.84 -0.45
N ASP A 57 -2.49 11.44 0.58
CA ASP A 57 -1.92 12.58 1.27
C ASP A 57 -1.12 12.07 2.48
N LEU A 58 0.21 11.95 2.31
CA LEU A 58 1.09 11.48 3.39
C LEU A 58 1.15 12.46 4.57
N LYS A 59 0.84 13.74 4.35
CA LYS A 59 0.81 14.75 5.40
C LYS A 59 -0.43 14.58 6.27
N ALA A 60 -1.57 14.27 5.66
CA ALA A 60 -2.78 13.90 6.39
C ALA A 60 -2.58 12.63 7.26
N LEU A 61 -1.71 11.71 6.83
CA LEU A 61 -1.34 10.52 7.58
C LEU A 61 -0.29 10.77 8.69
N GLY A 62 0.22 12.01 8.83
CA GLY A 62 1.25 12.34 9.82
C GLY A 62 2.62 11.74 9.51
N LEU A 63 2.88 11.38 8.24
CA LEU A 63 4.11 10.73 7.77
C LEU A 63 5.05 11.69 7.04
N ASP A 64 4.73 12.99 7.07
CA ASP A 64 5.58 14.08 6.58
C ASP A 64 6.61 14.43 7.68
N LEU A 65 7.82 13.87 7.53
CA LEU A 65 9.02 14.15 8.34
C LEU A 65 10.13 14.60 7.40
#